data_AF-A0A1Y3Q2Q9-F1
#
_entry.id   AF-A0A1Y3Q2Q9-F1
#
_cell.length_a   1.000
_cell.length_b   1.000
_cell.length_c   1.000
_cell.angle_alpha   90.00
_cell.angle_beta   90.00
_cell.angle_gamma   90.00
#
_symmetry.space_group_name_H-M   'P 1'
#
loop_
_entity.id
_entity.type
_entity.pdbx_description
1 polymer ?
#
loop_
_entity_poly.entity_id
_entity_poly.type
_entity_poly.pdbx_seq_one_letter_code
_entity_poly.pdbx_strand_id
1 'polypeptide(L)'
;MINLENPLLDVREAVMMRVFMCMLLVLLLLSGCSNDPNVQEHAIATPDVGERVEDQPADQDSGVQDGNTDTDREEMSDTGSEESEQAEDPKSPDLSTAYDEAGKLLDALKARDASVLAGLLEYTGQFHAIPFDQGMAENIIKGFEINFDLDSLVAEANEEGTSWLPESGQFEFILKDNGDASRFDDHENVLLVSFGENGSQVYYYNPYIRYFPFAFDMVSRYMQLIEAEDAQGLAAFLNPDDLDVPVWVAEETINQYKKFLDGASPAVRYQDKFLFVVSNGQGEEHLFQIVYGDGLMGIRDEFIPEF
;
A
#
# COMPACT_ATOMS: atom_id res chain seq x y z
N MET A 1 41.73 6.16 -38.52
CA MET A 1 41.17 7.52 -38.35
C MET A 1 40.79 7.64 -36.89
N ILE A 2 41.47 8.51 -36.14
CA ILE A 2 41.18 8.77 -34.73
C ILE A 2 40.23 9.97 -34.72
N ASN A 3 39.00 9.76 -34.23
CA ASN A 3 38.04 10.85 -33.98
C ASN A 3 38.53 11.60 -32.74
N LEU A 4 38.88 12.88 -32.92
CA LEU A 4 39.11 13.83 -31.84
C LEU A 4 37.77 14.48 -31.50
N GLU A 5 37.11 13.98 -30.45
CA GLU A 5 35.95 14.64 -29.86
C GLU A 5 36.37 15.92 -29.11
N ASN A 6 35.49 16.91 -29.19
CA ASN A 6 35.76 18.32 -28.98
C ASN A 6 35.57 18.68 -27.49
N PRO A 7 36.61 19.00 -26.71
CA PRO A 7 36.54 19.12 -25.24
C PRO A 7 35.86 20.41 -24.72
N LEU A 8 35.22 21.19 -25.60
CA LEU A 8 34.63 22.49 -25.26
C LEU A 8 33.14 22.43 -24.87
N LEU A 9 32.47 21.31 -25.11
CA LEU A 9 31.06 21.10 -24.70
C LEU A 9 30.93 20.77 -23.20
N ASP A 10 31.90 20.03 -22.66
CA ASP A 10 31.89 19.50 -21.29
C ASP A 10 32.02 20.61 -20.21
N VAL A 11 32.77 21.68 -20.51
CA VAL A 11 32.98 22.78 -19.57
C VAL A 11 31.71 23.64 -19.37
N ARG A 12 30.84 23.73 -20.38
CA ARG A 12 29.61 24.54 -20.28
C ARG A 12 28.55 23.86 -19.43
N GLU A 13 28.40 22.55 -19.54
CA GLU A 13 27.44 21.78 -18.74
C GLU A 13 27.88 21.72 -17.27
N ALA A 14 29.18 21.52 -17.03
CA ALA A 14 29.74 21.54 -15.67
C ALA A 14 29.58 22.90 -14.97
N VAL A 15 29.66 24.02 -15.70
CA VAL A 15 29.45 25.36 -15.14
C VAL A 15 27.97 25.63 -14.88
N MET A 16 27.08 25.21 -15.77
CA MET A 16 25.63 25.40 -15.61
C MET A 16 25.09 24.58 -14.41
N MET A 17 25.58 23.34 -14.23
CA MET A 17 25.21 22.48 -13.11
C MET A 17 25.69 23.03 -11.76
N ARG A 18 26.87 23.66 -11.70
CA ARG A 18 27.38 24.32 -10.49
C ARG A 18 26.58 25.58 -10.12
N VAL A 19 26.15 26.37 -11.10
CA VAL A 19 25.31 27.55 -10.85
C VAL A 19 23.93 27.14 -10.35
N PHE A 20 23.34 26.08 -10.92
CA PHE A 20 22.05 25.56 -10.49
C PHE A 20 22.09 25.02 -9.05
N MET A 21 23.13 24.27 -8.69
CA MET A 21 23.31 23.74 -7.33
C MET A 21 23.50 24.86 -6.29
N CYS A 22 24.22 25.93 -6.64
CA CYS A 22 24.36 27.10 -5.76
C CYS A 22 23.04 27.85 -5.55
N MET A 23 22.17 27.95 -6.56
CA MET A 23 20.85 28.58 -6.39
C MET A 23 19.91 27.73 -5.52
N LEU A 24 19.95 26.41 -5.66
CA LEU A 24 19.15 25.49 -4.85
C LEU A 24 19.51 25.58 -3.35
N LEU A 25 20.81 25.72 -3.05
CA LEU A 25 21.32 25.89 -1.70
C LEU A 25 20.92 27.23 -1.06
N VAL A 26 20.82 28.30 -1.86
CA VAL A 26 20.33 29.60 -1.39
C VAL A 26 18.82 29.56 -1.10
N LEU A 27 18.03 28.83 -1.90
CA LEU A 27 16.59 28.66 -1.67
C LEU A 27 16.28 27.84 -0.40
N LEU A 28 17.10 26.84 -0.07
CA LEU A 28 16.99 26.07 1.18
C LEU A 28 17.37 26.88 2.42
N LEU A 29 18.31 27.83 2.30
CA LEU A 29 18.68 28.71 3.42
C LEU A 29 17.64 29.80 3.69
N LEU A 30 16.81 30.17 2.71
CA LEU A 30 15.76 31.17 2.87
C LEU A 30 14.44 30.60 3.41
N SER A 31 14.28 29.28 3.42
CA SER A 31 13.09 28.59 3.96
C SER A 31 13.22 28.23 5.45
N GLY A 32 14.39 28.45 6.07
CA GLY A 32 14.68 28.13 7.47
C GLY A 32 14.47 29.26 8.49
N CYS A 33 13.83 30.38 8.13
CA CYS A 33 13.61 31.51 9.03
C CYS A 33 12.11 31.85 9.17
N SER A 34 11.36 31.04 9.90
CA SER A 34 10.20 31.53 10.64
C SER A 34 10.05 30.78 11.98
N ASN A 35 10.72 31.29 13.00
CA ASN A 35 10.34 31.07 14.39
C ASN A 35 9.72 32.38 14.90
N ASP A 36 8.50 32.31 15.40
CA ASP A 36 8.04 33.25 16.43
C ASP A 36 7.24 32.48 17.49
N PRO A 37 7.67 32.45 18.77
CA PRO A 37 6.95 31.80 19.86
C PRO A 37 6.34 32.84 20.80
N ASN A 38 5.02 32.89 20.98
CA ASN A 38 4.33 33.33 22.22
C ASN A 38 2.80 33.44 22.06
N VAL A 39 2.00 32.74 22.90
CA VAL A 39 1.04 33.26 23.92
C VAL A 39 -0.25 32.40 23.77
N GLN A 40 -0.97 31.84 24.74
CA GLN A 40 -1.11 32.01 26.20
C GLN A 40 -1.76 30.74 26.80
N GLU A 41 -1.49 30.49 28.07
CA GLU A 41 -2.27 29.62 28.96
C GLU A 41 -3.77 29.99 28.99
N HIS A 42 -4.63 28.98 29.02
CA HIS A 42 -5.83 29.02 29.87
C HIS A 42 -6.16 27.60 30.37
N ALA A 43 -5.98 27.43 31.68
CA ALA A 43 -6.60 26.35 32.44
C ALA A 43 -8.12 26.51 32.47
N ILE A 44 -8.86 25.40 32.57
CA ILE A 44 -9.78 25.06 33.69
C ILE A 44 -10.72 23.88 33.31
N ALA A 45 -10.76 22.89 34.23
CA ALA A 45 -11.84 21.98 34.63
C ALA A 45 -12.32 20.82 33.73
N THR A 46 -12.03 19.62 34.26
CA THR A 46 -12.86 18.39 34.23
C THR A 46 -14.30 18.62 34.72
N PRO A 47 -15.28 17.85 34.23
CA PRO A 47 -15.76 16.67 34.98
C PRO A 47 -15.95 15.43 34.06
N ASP A 48 -15.48 14.26 34.46
CA ASP A 48 -16.20 13.22 35.23
C ASP A 48 -17.43 12.64 34.50
N VAL A 49 -17.26 11.38 34.10
CA VAL A 49 -18.20 10.54 33.34
C VAL A 49 -19.03 9.75 34.33
N GLY A 50 -20.30 10.12 34.46
CA GLY A 50 -21.31 9.39 35.20
C GLY A 50 -22.30 8.69 34.27
N GLU A 51 -22.08 7.39 34.11
CA GLU A 51 -22.97 6.32 33.64
C GLU A 51 -24.47 6.54 33.92
N ARG A 52 -25.35 6.36 32.91
CA ARG A 52 -26.54 5.47 32.97
C ARG A 52 -27.33 5.40 31.67
N VAL A 53 -27.52 4.17 31.21
CA VAL A 53 -28.58 3.70 30.31
C VAL A 53 -29.85 3.47 31.15
N GLU A 54 -31.03 3.85 30.65
CA GLU A 54 -32.33 3.19 30.94
C GLU A 54 -33.44 3.69 29.97
N ASP A 55 -33.98 2.73 29.21
CA ASP A 55 -35.38 2.48 28.78
C ASP A 55 -36.32 3.56 28.17
N GLN A 56 -36.80 3.23 26.94
CA GLN A 56 -38.16 3.24 26.32
C GLN A 56 -39.34 4.02 26.98
N PRO A 57 -40.47 4.38 26.29
CA PRO A 57 -41.10 3.77 25.09
C PRO A 57 -41.80 4.76 24.09
N ALA A 58 -42.67 4.18 23.26
CA ALA A 58 -43.34 4.60 22.02
C ALA A 58 -44.53 5.58 22.06
N ASP A 59 -45.00 5.87 20.84
CA ASP A 59 -46.32 6.35 20.35
C ASP A 59 -46.67 7.85 20.34
N GLN A 60 -47.01 8.34 19.13
CA GLN A 60 -48.26 9.03 18.72
C GLN A 60 -48.06 9.66 17.33
N ASP A 61 -48.77 9.26 16.27
CA ASP A 61 -50.18 9.50 15.92
C ASP A 61 -50.43 10.83 15.18
N SER A 62 -51.23 10.69 14.11
CA SER A 62 -52.12 11.65 13.47
C SER A 62 -51.58 12.69 12.47
N GLY A 63 -52.19 12.69 11.27
CA GLY A 63 -52.03 13.76 10.28
C GLY A 63 -52.61 13.48 8.89
N VAL A 64 -53.90 13.13 8.77
CA VAL A 64 -54.65 13.23 7.50
C VAL A 64 -55.20 14.65 7.36
N GLN A 65 -54.99 15.30 6.21
CA GLN A 65 -55.99 16.21 5.64
C GLN A 65 -55.83 16.45 4.13
N ASP A 66 -56.94 16.26 3.43
CA ASP A 66 -57.19 16.44 2.00
C ASP A 66 -57.08 17.89 1.52
N GLY A 67 -56.78 18.05 0.22
CA GLY A 67 -56.85 19.35 -0.46
C GLY A 67 -56.83 19.20 -1.98
N ASN A 68 -58.02 18.93 -2.54
CA ASN A 68 -58.37 18.80 -3.96
C ASN A 68 -57.95 20.03 -4.81
N THR A 69 -57.53 19.80 -6.07
CA THR A 69 -57.90 20.67 -7.21
C THR A 69 -57.69 19.96 -8.54
N ASP A 70 -58.81 19.67 -9.19
CA ASP A 70 -58.95 19.26 -10.58
C ASP A 70 -58.33 20.28 -11.55
N THR A 71 -57.70 19.79 -12.62
CA THR A 71 -57.83 20.45 -13.93
C THR A 71 -57.74 19.42 -15.04
N ASP A 72 -58.88 19.22 -15.70
CA ASP A 72 -59.03 18.45 -16.93
C ASP A 72 -58.13 18.97 -18.05
N ARG A 73 -57.47 18.05 -18.77
CA ARG A 73 -57.11 18.26 -20.16
C ARG A 73 -57.13 16.94 -20.92
N GLU A 74 -58.12 16.84 -21.82
CA GLU A 74 -58.30 15.74 -22.76
C GLU A 74 -57.18 15.63 -23.80
N GLU A 75 -56.91 14.37 -24.15
CA GLU A 75 -56.46 13.79 -25.43
C GLU A 75 -55.29 14.43 -26.20
N MET A 76 -54.20 13.67 -26.37
CA MET A 76 -53.84 13.11 -27.69
C MET A 76 -53.10 11.78 -27.51
N SER A 77 -53.72 10.71 -28.00
CA SER A 77 -53.08 9.45 -28.35
C SER A 77 -52.28 9.67 -29.62
N ASP A 78 -50.94 9.59 -29.55
CA ASP A 78 -50.13 9.32 -30.74
C ASP A 78 -49.12 8.21 -30.41
N THR A 79 -49.33 7.10 -31.11
CA THR A 79 -48.52 5.90 -31.16
C THR A 79 -47.19 6.21 -31.84
N GLY A 80 -46.14 6.36 -31.04
CA GLY A 80 -44.75 6.35 -31.49
C GLY A 80 -43.92 5.55 -30.50
N SER A 81 -43.99 4.22 -30.61
CA SER A 81 -43.04 3.32 -29.97
C SER A 81 -41.69 3.51 -30.66
N GLU A 82 -40.98 4.56 -30.29
CA GLU A 82 -39.53 4.59 -30.47
C GLU A 82 -39.00 3.59 -29.44
N GLU A 83 -38.59 2.42 -29.93
CA GLU A 83 -37.66 1.55 -29.23
C GLU A 83 -36.47 2.43 -28.83
N SER A 84 -36.51 2.91 -27.59
CA SER A 84 -35.28 3.26 -26.90
C SER A 84 -34.45 1.98 -26.94
N GLU A 85 -33.46 1.93 -27.84
CA GLU A 85 -32.29 1.09 -27.70
C GLU A 85 -31.73 1.42 -26.33
N GLN A 86 -32.20 0.68 -25.31
CA GLN A 86 -31.53 0.56 -24.04
C GLN A 86 -30.15 0.06 -24.44
N ALA A 87 -29.16 0.96 -24.42
CA ALA A 87 -27.78 0.56 -24.49
C ALA A 87 -27.64 -0.58 -23.47
N GLU A 88 -27.32 -1.78 -23.95
CA GLU A 88 -27.04 -2.89 -23.05
C GLU A 88 -25.99 -2.37 -22.07
N ASP A 89 -26.32 -2.34 -20.78
CA ASP A 89 -25.34 -2.02 -19.76
C ASP A 89 -24.12 -2.88 -20.05
N PRO A 90 -22.92 -2.30 -20.11
CA PRO A 90 -21.72 -3.04 -20.47
C PRO A 90 -21.66 -4.28 -19.59
N LYS A 91 -21.68 -5.45 -20.24
CA LYS A 91 -21.72 -6.73 -19.53
C LYS A 91 -20.53 -6.76 -18.58
N SER A 92 -20.81 -6.88 -17.28
CA SER A 92 -19.77 -7.03 -16.25
C SER A 92 -18.80 -8.13 -16.70
N PRO A 93 -17.47 -7.91 -16.62
CA PRO A 93 -16.48 -8.91 -17.00
C PRO A 93 -16.75 -10.25 -16.33
N ASP A 94 -16.63 -11.33 -17.09
CA ASP A 94 -16.86 -12.69 -16.57
C ASP A 94 -15.55 -13.36 -16.13
N LEU A 95 -15.70 -14.53 -15.51
CA LEU A 95 -14.58 -15.32 -15.00
C LEU A 95 -13.55 -15.67 -16.08
N SER A 96 -13.95 -15.83 -17.35
CA SER A 96 -12.99 -16.11 -18.43
C SER A 96 -12.07 -14.92 -18.65
N THR A 97 -12.63 -13.71 -18.65
CA THR A 97 -11.83 -12.47 -18.74
C THR A 97 -10.90 -12.33 -17.54
N ALA A 98 -11.37 -12.66 -16.33
CA ALA A 98 -10.54 -12.61 -15.13
C ALA A 98 -9.35 -13.60 -15.19
N TYR A 99 -9.58 -14.81 -15.71
CA TYR A 99 -8.50 -15.78 -15.96
C TYR A 99 -7.48 -15.26 -16.98
N ASP A 100 -7.92 -14.62 -18.06
CA ASP A 100 -7.04 -14.06 -19.06
C ASP A 100 -6.14 -12.95 -18.47
N GLU A 101 -6.70 -12.07 -17.63
CA GLU A 101 -5.94 -11.03 -16.92
C GLU A 101 -4.96 -11.62 -15.90
N ALA A 102 -5.40 -12.59 -15.08
CA ALA A 102 -4.49 -13.31 -14.18
C ALA A 102 -3.35 -13.97 -14.97
N GLY A 103 -3.64 -14.56 -16.12
CA GLY A 103 -2.66 -15.15 -17.02
C GLY A 103 -1.60 -14.15 -17.49
N LYS A 104 -2.01 -12.95 -17.93
CA LYS A 104 -1.06 -11.89 -18.36
C LYS A 104 -0.10 -11.50 -17.24
N LEU A 105 -0.62 -11.32 -16.03
CA LEU A 105 0.20 -11.00 -14.85
C LEU A 105 1.21 -12.12 -14.57
N LEU A 106 0.76 -13.37 -14.54
CA LEU A 106 1.59 -14.54 -14.27
C LEU A 106 2.66 -14.74 -15.35
N ASP A 107 2.33 -14.51 -16.62
CA ASP A 107 3.28 -14.59 -17.73
C ASP A 107 4.38 -13.52 -17.63
N ALA A 108 4.02 -12.29 -17.24
CA ALA A 108 5.00 -11.22 -16.99
C ALA A 108 5.95 -11.58 -15.84
N LEU A 109 5.42 -12.14 -14.74
CA LEU A 109 6.21 -12.63 -13.61
C LEU A 109 7.17 -13.75 -14.04
N LYS A 110 6.65 -14.78 -14.73
CA LYS A 110 7.44 -15.91 -15.25
C LYS A 110 8.56 -15.48 -16.19
N ALA A 111 8.26 -14.54 -17.08
CA ALA A 111 9.23 -14.00 -18.03
C ALA A 111 10.24 -13.06 -17.37
N ARG A 112 10.03 -12.66 -16.10
CA ARG A 112 10.74 -11.56 -15.42
C ARG A 112 10.72 -10.28 -16.24
N ASP A 113 9.59 -10.00 -16.89
CA ASP A 113 9.43 -8.83 -17.74
C ASP A 113 8.88 -7.66 -16.91
N ALA A 114 9.80 -6.95 -16.26
CA ALA A 114 9.47 -5.80 -15.42
C ALA A 114 8.76 -4.68 -16.19
N SER A 115 9.04 -4.51 -17.49
CA SER A 115 8.40 -3.48 -18.31
C SER A 115 6.94 -3.81 -18.56
N VAL A 116 6.64 -5.07 -18.90
CA VAL A 116 5.25 -5.52 -19.09
C VAL A 116 4.51 -5.49 -17.76
N LEU A 117 5.14 -5.96 -16.68
CA LEU A 117 4.54 -5.94 -15.35
C LEU A 117 4.21 -4.52 -14.88
N ALA A 118 5.13 -3.56 -15.06
CA ALA A 118 4.87 -2.15 -14.73
C ALA A 118 3.67 -1.60 -15.52
N GLY A 119 3.54 -1.95 -16.81
CA GLY A 119 2.40 -1.54 -17.63
C GLY A 119 1.06 -2.15 -17.18
N LEU A 120 1.06 -3.41 -16.70
CA LEU A 120 -0.14 -4.03 -16.13
C LEU A 120 -0.54 -3.38 -14.80
N LEU A 121 0.43 -2.96 -14.00
CA LEU A 121 0.22 -2.40 -12.66
C LEU A 121 0.02 -0.89 -12.63
N GLU A 122 0.15 -0.19 -13.77
CA GLU A 122 0.04 1.28 -13.87
C GLU A 122 -1.21 1.83 -13.16
N TYR A 123 -2.34 1.14 -13.30
CA TYR A 123 -3.63 1.54 -12.75
C TYR A 123 -3.97 0.86 -11.42
N THR A 124 -3.14 -0.06 -10.94
CA THR A 124 -3.38 -0.89 -9.75
C THR A 124 -3.28 -0.11 -8.42
N GLY A 125 -3.15 1.22 -8.46
CA GLY A 125 -2.94 2.04 -7.27
C GLY A 125 -4.20 2.44 -6.52
N GLN A 126 -4.43 1.85 -5.34
CA GLN A 126 -4.94 2.62 -4.17
C GLN A 126 -3.95 3.73 -3.77
N PHE A 127 -2.71 3.67 -4.27
CA PHE A 127 -1.69 4.71 -4.15
C PHE A 127 -1.68 5.61 -5.39
N HIS A 128 -2.67 6.50 -5.54
CA HIS A 128 -2.69 7.50 -6.63
C HIS A 128 -1.44 8.42 -6.65
N ALA A 129 -0.56 8.35 -5.65
CA ALA A 129 0.60 9.22 -5.48
C ALA A 129 1.94 8.63 -5.96
N ILE A 130 2.05 7.30 -6.19
CA ILE A 130 3.32 6.67 -6.58
C ILE A 130 3.10 5.85 -7.86
N PRO A 131 3.71 6.23 -8.99
CA PRO A 131 3.61 5.44 -10.22
C PRO A 131 4.33 4.10 -10.06
N PHE A 132 3.71 3.01 -10.54
CA PHE A 132 4.39 1.72 -10.68
C PHE A 132 5.38 1.81 -11.85
N ASP A 133 6.64 2.07 -11.52
CA ASP A 133 7.73 2.09 -12.50
C ASP A 133 8.41 0.72 -12.62
N GLN A 134 9.39 0.64 -13.53
CA GLN A 134 10.14 -0.59 -13.77
C GLN A 134 10.89 -1.06 -12.51
N GLY A 135 11.43 -0.15 -11.69
CA GLY A 135 12.16 -0.52 -10.48
C GLY A 135 11.25 -1.14 -9.42
N MET A 136 10.03 -0.61 -9.29
CA MET A 136 9.00 -1.21 -8.44
C MET A 136 8.62 -2.60 -8.94
N ALA A 137 8.40 -2.75 -10.25
CA ALA A 137 8.10 -4.05 -10.86
C ALA A 137 9.22 -5.08 -10.66
N GLU A 138 10.50 -4.68 -10.75
CA GLU A 138 11.65 -5.54 -10.44
C GLU A 138 11.63 -6.03 -8.98
N ASN A 139 11.27 -5.17 -8.03
CA ASN A 139 11.12 -5.57 -6.62
C ASN A 139 9.96 -6.54 -6.41
N ILE A 140 8.83 -6.35 -7.11
CA ILE A 140 7.70 -7.29 -7.10
C ILE A 140 8.16 -8.65 -7.63
N ILE A 141 8.78 -8.70 -8.81
CA ILE A 141 9.28 -9.94 -9.41
C ILE A 141 10.20 -10.66 -8.42
N LYS A 142 11.14 -9.94 -7.80
CA LYS A 142 12.03 -10.52 -6.78
C LYS A 142 11.26 -11.11 -5.60
N GLY A 143 10.21 -10.43 -5.13
CA GLY A 143 9.35 -10.95 -4.06
C GLY A 143 8.66 -12.25 -4.45
N PHE A 144 8.14 -12.32 -5.67
CA PHE A 144 7.58 -13.55 -6.21
C PHE A 144 8.64 -14.63 -6.38
N GLU A 145 9.84 -14.33 -6.90
CA GLU A 145 10.92 -15.31 -7.08
C GLU A 145 11.40 -15.96 -5.78
N ILE A 146 11.37 -15.21 -4.67
CA ILE A 146 11.79 -15.75 -3.38
C ILE A 146 10.71 -16.68 -2.79
N ASN A 147 9.43 -16.37 -3.01
CA ASN A 147 8.31 -17.05 -2.34
C ASN A 147 7.59 -18.10 -3.22
N PHE A 148 7.77 -18.03 -4.54
CA PHE A 148 7.12 -18.91 -5.52
C PHE A 148 8.12 -19.53 -6.50
N ASP A 149 7.85 -20.78 -6.89
CA ASP A 149 8.40 -21.38 -8.09
C ASP A 149 7.67 -20.81 -9.31
N LEU A 150 8.24 -19.74 -9.88
CA LEU A 150 7.59 -19.02 -10.97
C LEU A 150 7.29 -19.91 -12.17
N ASP A 151 8.19 -20.83 -12.51
CA ASP A 151 8.06 -21.66 -13.70
C ASP A 151 6.81 -22.56 -13.66
N SER A 152 6.34 -22.91 -12.46
CA SER A 152 5.12 -23.70 -12.25
C SER A 152 3.93 -22.91 -11.71
N LEU A 153 4.08 -21.59 -11.52
CA LEU A 153 3.04 -20.73 -10.94
C LEU A 153 1.77 -20.73 -11.79
N VAL A 154 0.62 -20.99 -11.17
CA VAL A 154 -0.70 -20.98 -11.79
C VAL A 154 -1.71 -20.28 -10.88
N ALA A 155 -2.79 -19.79 -11.45
CA ALA A 155 -3.92 -19.22 -10.73
C ALA A 155 -5.13 -20.15 -10.87
N GLU A 156 -5.79 -20.47 -9.75
CA GLU A 156 -7.06 -21.21 -9.72
C GLU A 156 -8.12 -20.36 -9.03
N ALA A 157 -9.31 -20.25 -9.62
CA ALA A 157 -10.41 -19.49 -9.05
C ALA A 157 -10.76 -19.98 -7.64
N ASN A 158 -10.94 -19.05 -6.71
CA ASN A 158 -11.38 -19.29 -5.35
C ASN A 158 -12.82 -18.81 -5.16
N GLU A 159 -13.79 -19.59 -5.65
CA GLU A 159 -15.21 -19.22 -5.57
C GLU A 159 -15.74 -19.16 -4.13
N GLU A 160 -15.05 -19.81 -3.19
CA GLU A 160 -15.37 -19.81 -1.75
C GLU A 160 -14.61 -18.70 -0.98
N GLY A 161 -13.78 -17.93 -1.67
CA GLY A 161 -12.97 -16.86 -1.10
C GLY A 161 -13.81 -15.68 -0.60
N THR A 162 -13.35 -15.03 0.46
CA THR A 162 -14.07 -13.91 1.09
C THR A 162 -14.13 -12.66 0.20
N SER A 163 -13.26 -12.58 -0.80
CA SER A 163 -13.19 -11.47 -1.75
C SER A 163 -13.75 -11.86 -3.13
N TRP A 164 -14.37 -13.03 -3.28
CA TRP A 164 -15.10 -13.43 -4.48
C TRP A 164 -16.41 -12.65 -4.61
N LEU A 165 -16.43 -11.62 -5.48
CA LEU A 165 -17.57 -10.72 -5.70
C LEU A 165 -17.78 -10.48 -7.20
N PRO A 166 -18.14 -11.51 -7.99
CA PRO A 166 -18.22 -11.43 -9.44
C PRO A 166 -19.28 -10.41 -9.93
N GLU A 167 -20.36 -10.21 -9.16
CA GLU A 167 -21.35 -9.16 -9.40
C GLU A 167 -20.78 -7.73 -9.34
N SER A 168 -19.68 -7.55 -8.59
CA SER A 168 -18.93 -6.29 -8.53
C SER A 168 -17.70 -6.29 -9.45
N GLY A 169 -17.57 -7.28 -10.33
CA GLY A 169 -16.42 -7.43 -11.21
C GLY A 169 -15.12 -7.76 -10.47
N GLN A 170 -15.19 -8.45 -9.32
CA GLN A 170 -14.01 -8.86 -8.57
C GLN A 170 -13.95 -10.38 -8.45
N PHE A 171 -12.80 -10.93 -8.81
CA PHE A 171 -12.54 -12.36 -8.81
C PHE A 171 -11.33 -12.66 -7.94
N GLU A 172 -11.43 -13.72 -7.14
CA GLU A 172 -10.38 -14.19 -6.27
C GLU A 172 -9.75 -15.45 -6.86
N PHE A 173 -8.42 -15.51 -6.83
CA PHE A 173 -7.63 -16.65 -7.27
C PHE A 173 -6.66 -17.08 -6.17
N ILE A 174 -6.52 -18.39 -5.98
CA ILE A 174 -5.39 -18.97 -5.26
C ILE A 174 -4.25 -19.20 -6.24
N LEU A 175 -3.09 -18.63 -5.91
CA LEU A 175 -1.84 -18.91 -6.59
C LEU A 175 -1.26 -20.22 -6.07
N LYS A 176 -0.93 -21.12 -6.99
CA LYS A 176 -0.32 -22.43 -6.71
C LYS A 176 0.93 -22.62 -7.54
N ASP A 177 1.84 -23.41 -7.02
CA ASP A 177 3.04 -23.86 -7.72
C ASP A 177 3.50 -25.22 -7.15
N ASN A 178 4.69 -25.68 -7.54
CA ASN A 178 5.23 -26.96 -7.10
C ASN A 178 5.78 -26.97 -5.66
N GLY A 179 5.79 -25.83 -4.96
CA GLY A 179 6.28 -25.78 -3.60
C GLY A 179 5.24 -26.24 -2.57
N ASP A 180 5.64 -26.27 -1.30
CA ASP A 180 4.73 -26.58 -0.20
C ASP A 180 3.72 -25.43 0.02
N ALA A 181 2.42 -25.73 0.03
CA ALA A 181 1.38 -24.73 0.25
C ALA A 181 1.37 -24.16 1.67
N SER A 182 1.93 -24.88 2.66
CA SER A 182 2.01 -24.42 4.06
C SER A 182 2.98 -23.26 4.27
N ARG A 183 3.77 -22.91 3.25
CA ARG A 183 4.73 -21.80 3.28
C ARG A 183 4.10 -20.43 3.10
N PHE A 184 2.78 -20.34 3.00
CA PHE A 184 2.05 -19.08 2.96
C PHE A 184 1.25 -18.93 4.24
N ASP A 185 1.19 -17.72 4.76
CA ASP A 185 0.16 -17.34 5.73
C ASP A 185 -1.14 -16.97 4.99
N ASP A 186 -2.23 -16.82 5.75
CA ASP A 186 -3.54 -16.49 5.19
C ASP A 186 -3.42 -15.27 4.26
N HIS A 187 -3.83 -15.46 3.00
CA HIS A 187 -3.90 -14.46 1.92
C HIS A 187 -2.61 -14.12 1.14
N GLU A 188 -1.43 -14.61 1.51
CA GLU A 188 -0.19 -14.30 0.75
C GLU A 188 -0.20 -14.85 -0.67
N ASN A 189 -0.84 -16.01 -0.87
CA ASN A 189 -1.03 -16.63 -2.16
C ASN A 189 -2.36 -16.27 -2.83
N VAL A 190 -3.08 -15.27 -2.33
CA VAL A 190 -4.34 -14.81 -2.95
C VAL A 190 -4.03 -13.70 -3.94
N LEU A 191 -4.55 -13.84 -5.16
CA LEU A 191 -4.58 -12.80 -6.18
C LEU A 191 -6.03 -12.36 -6.38
N LEU A 192 -6.31 -11.07 -6.20
CA LEU A 192 -7.57 -10.49 -6.65
C LEU A 192 -7.36 -9.82 -8.00
N VAL A 193 -8.31 -10.05 -8.89
CA VAL A 193 -8.45 -9.34 -10.16
C VAL A 193 -9.79 -8.61 -10.10
N SER A 194 -9.73 -7.29 -10.05
CA SER A 194 -10.92 -6.43 -10.01
C SER A 194 -11.00 -5.57 -11.25
N PHE A 195 -12.20 -5.40 -11.78
CA PHE A 195 -12.48 -4.57 -12.94
C PHE A 195 -13.18 -3.27 -12.52
N GLY A 196 -12.75 -2.14 -13.08
CA GLY A 196 -13.43 -0.85 -12.88
C GLY A 196 -14.84 -0.83 -13.48
N GLU A 197 -15.63 0.22 -13.19
CA GLU A 197 -17.06 0.35 -13.54
C GLU A 197 -17.42 0.12 -15.02
N ASN A 198 -16.45 0.26 -15.93
CA ASN A 198 -16.63 0.08 -17.37
C ASN A 198 -15.81 -1.09 -17.95
N GLY A 199 -15.20 -1.92 -17.11
CA GLY A 199 -14.34 -3.03 -17.51
C GLY A 199 -13.04 -2.64 -18.21
N SER A 200 -12.74 -1.34 -18.34
CA SER A 200 -11.55 -0.86 -19.07
C SER A 200 -10.29 -0.79 -18.21
N GLN A 201 -10.44 -0.79 -16.89
CA GLN A 201 -9.36 -0.76 -15.92
C GLN A 201 -9.35 -2.06 -15.15
N VAL A 202 -8.16 -2.65 -15.00
CA VAL A 202 -7.92 -3.88 -14.25
C VAL A 202 -7.01 -3.55 -13.09
N TYR A 203 -7.39 -4.02 -11.90
CA TYR A 203 -6.64 -3.85 -10.66
C TYR A 203 -6.21 -5.22 -10.15
N TYR A 204 -4.93 -5.35 -9.83
CA TYR A 204 -4.35 -6.58 -9.30
C TYR A 204 -4.01 -6.42 -7.82
N TYR A 205 -4.58 -7.25 -6.95
CA TYR A 205 -4.23 -7.23 -5.53
C TYR A 205 -3.55 -8.51 -5.12
N ASN A 206 -2.32 -8.39 -4.63
CA ASN A 206 -1.62 -9.43 -3.88
C ASN A 206 -0.64 -8.75 -2.90
N PRO A 207 -0.41 -9.27 -1.69
CA PRO A 207 0.52 -8.65 -0.74
C PRO A 207 1.93 -8.41 -1.28
N TYR A 208 2.44 -9.29 -2.14
CA TYR A 208 3.75 -9.12 -2.77
C TYR A 208 3.77 -8.06 -3.88
N ILE A 209 2.62 -7.74 -4.48
CA ILE A 209 2.48 -6.58 -5.37
C ILE A 209 2.43 -5.30 -4.55
N ARG A 210 1.66 -5.30 -3.46
CA ARG A 210 1.31 -4.10 -2.70
C ARG A 210 2.39 -3.64 -1.73
N TYR A 211 2.97 -4.56 -0.96
CA TYR A 211 3.77 -4.23 0.21
C TYR A 211 5.26 -4.57 0.04
N PHE A 212 5.56 -5.65 -0.68
CA PHE A 212 6.94 -6.12 -0.83
C PHE A 212 7.90 -5.08 -1.43
N PRO A 213 7.49 -4.24 -2.41
CA PRO A 213 8.38 -3.20 -2.95
C PRO A 213 8.87 -2.19 -1.92
N PHE A 214 8.12 -2.00 -0.84
CA PHE A 214 8.44 -1.07 0.25
C PHE A 214 9.08 -1.75 1.46
N ALA A 215 8.99 -3.08 1.56
CA ALA A 215 9.43 -3.82 2.74
C ALA A 215 10.94 -3.65 3.01
N PHE A 216 11.79 -3.72 1.98
CA PHE A 216 13.24 -3.53 2.15
C PHE A 216 13.62 -2.11 2.56
N ASP A 217 12.94 -1.09 2.03
CA ASP A 217 13.17 0.30 2.42
C ASP A 217 12.74 0.55 3.86
N MET A 218 11.61 -0.04 4.27
CA MET A 218 11.13 0.01 5.65
C MET A 218 12.14 -0.63 6.61
N VAL A 219 12.64 -1.82 6.28
CA VAL A 219 13.67 -2.52 7.07
C VAL A 219 14.98 -1.72 7.12
N SER A 220 15.43 -1.19 5.99
CA SER A 220 16.63 -0.37 5.91
C SER A 220 16.50 0.87 6.79
N ARG A 221 15.35 1.56 6.74
CA ARG A 221 15.08 2.73 7.58
C ARG A 221 15.03 2.39 9.06
N TYR A 222 14.38 1.27 9.43
CA TYR A 222 14.33 0.78 10.80
C TYR A 222 15.73 0.56 11.37
N MET A 223 16.59 -0.17 10.64
CA MET A 223 17.97 -0.42 11.05
C MET A 223 18.81 0.86 11.13
N GLN A 224 18.66 1.77 10.16
CA GLN A 224 19.38 3.06 10.19
C GLN A 224 19.04 3.90 11.43
N LEU A 225 17.77 3.93 11.83
CA LEU A 225 17.33 4.66 13.03
C LEU A 225 17.92 4.03 14.30
N ILE A 226 18.01 2.71 14.35
CA ILE A 226 18.65 1.97 15.44
C ILE A 226 20.15 2.25 15.50
N GLU A 227 20.86 2.14 14.37
CA GLU A 227 22.31 2.40 14.29
C GLU A 227 22.67 3.85 14.64
N ALA A 228 21.81 4.79 14.26
CA ALA A 228 21.99 6.21 14.56
C ALA A 228 21.64 6.59 16.01
N GLU A 229 21.08 5.65 16.79
CA GLU A 229 20.52 5.87 18.12
C GLU A 229 19.46 7.00 18.14
N ASP A 230 18.70 7.15 17.05
CA ASP A 230 17.69 8.20 16.88
C ASP A 230 16.34 7.75 17.45
N ALA A 231 16.19 7.85 18.77
CA ALA A 231 14.99 7.39 19.46
C ALA A 231 13.72 8.17 19.05
N GLN A 232 13.82 9.49 18.81
CA GLN A 232 12.67 10.28 18.36
C GLN A 232 12.25 9.88 16.93
N GLY A 233 13.21 9.71 16.02
CA GLY A 233 12.94 9.25 14.67
C GLY A 233 12.38 7.83 14.64
N LEU A 234 12.88 6.94 15.51
CA LEU A 234 12.40 5.57 15.65
C LEU A 234 10.98 5.52 16.21
N ALA A 235 10.67 6.29 17.24
CA ALA A 235 9.32 6.39 17.79
C ALA A 235 8.31 6.89 16.74
N ALA A 236 8.66 7.94 16.00
CA ALA A 236 7.82 8.46 14.92
C ALA A 236 7.63 7.45 13.78
N PHE A 237 8.67 6.65 13.48
CA PHE A 237 8.62 5.63 12.44
C PHE A 237 7.81 4.39 12.84
N LEU A 238 7.85 4.00 14.12
CA LEU A 238 7.13 2.84 14.64
C LEU A 238 5.63 3.09 14.83
N ASN A 239 5.20 4.35 14.85
CA ASN A 239 3.81 4.78 15.04
C ASN A 239 2.91 4.18 13.93
N PRO A 240 2.14 3.11 14.20
CA PRO A 240 1.09 2.71 13.29
C PRO A 240 -0.03 3.75 13.36
N ASP A 241 -0.79 3.93 12.27
CA ASP A 241 -1.85 4.94 12.19
C ASP A 241 -2.70 4.98 13.50
N ASP A 242 -2.80 6.18 14.08
CA ASP A 242 -3.48 6.49 15.35
C ASP A 242 -2.89 5.94 16.68
N LEU A 243 -1.65 5.42 16.72
CA LEU A 243 -1.00 4.99 17.99
C LEU A 243 0.39 5.61 18.18
N ASP A 244 0.44 6.71 18.95
CA ASP A 244 1.71 7.35 19.33
C ASP A 244 2.61 6.41 20.14
N VAL A 245 3.69 5.93 19.51
CA VAL A 245 4.76 5.17 20.19
C VAL A 245 5.57 6.13 21.06
N PRO A 246 5.62 5.92 22.39
CA PRO A 246 6.44 6.74 23.27
C PRO A 246 7.94 6.60 22.98
N VAL A 247 8.69 7.69 23.12
CA VAL A 247 10.16 7.70 22.90
C VAL A 247 10.89 6.65 23.76
N TRP A 248 10.42 6.37 24.97
CA TRP A 248 11.06 5.37 25.85
C TRP A 248 11.00 3.95 25.26
N VAL A 249 9.97 3.61 24.47
CA VAL A 249 9.84 2.32 23.78
C VAL A 249 10.93 2.20 22.72
N ALA A 250 11.15 3.26 21.95
CA ALA A 250 12.22 3.34 20.97
C ALA A 250 13.62 3.29 21.62
N GLU A 251 13.83 3.99 22.74
CA GLU A 251 15.07 3.92 23.52
C GLU A 251 15.37 2.49 23.99
N GLU A 252 14.36 1.78 24.50
CA GLU A 252 14.55 0.39 24.94
C GLU A 252 14.81 -0.55 23.77
N THR A 253 14.10 -0.37 22.64
CA THR A 253 14.34 -1.12 21.40
C THR A 253 15.78 -0.97 20.94
N ILE A 254 16.29 0.28 20.87
CA ILE A 254 17.69 0.57 20.54
C ILE A 254 18.64 -0.11 21.53
N ASN A 255 18.34 -0.05 22.83
CA ASN A 255 19.18 -0.68 23.85
C ASN A 255 19.26 -2.21 23.70
N GLN A 256 18.15 -2.88 23.34
CA GLN A 256 18.15 -4.32 23.08
C GLN A 256 19.00 -4.66 21.86
N TYR A 257 18.83 -3.94 20.74
CA TYR A 257 19.66 -4.11 19.56
C TYR A 257 21.15 -3.84 19.83
N LYS A 258 21.50 -2.82 20.62
CA LYS A 258 22.89 -2.53 20.98
C LYS A 258 23.54 -3.68 21.77
N LYS A 259 22.79 -4.29 22.70
CA LYS A 259 23.26 -5.46 23.46
C LYS A 259 23.43 -6.66 22.53
N PHE A 260 22.47 -6.91 21.65
CA PHE A 260 22.48 -8.03 20.71
C PHE A 260 23.62 -7.92 19.68
N LEU A 261 23.84 -6.72 19.12
CA LEU A 261 24.84 -6.48 18.09
C LEU A 261 26.27 -6.39 18.65
N ASP A 262 26.43 -6.03 19.93
CA ASP A 262 27.73 -5.90 20.62
C ASP A 262 28.75 -5.06 19.82
N GLY A 263 28.28 -3.95 19.24
CA GLY A 263 29.09 -3.04 18.43
C GLY A 263 29.35 -3.46 16.98
N ALA A 264 28.79 -4.59 16.54
CA ALA A 264 28.75 -4.94 15.12
C ALA A 264 27.67 -4.13 14.37
N SER A 265 27.87 -3.92 13.07
CA SER A 265 26.79 -3.45 12.20
C SER A 265 25.77 -4.58 11.97
N PRO A 266 24.46 -4.28 11.90
CA PRO A 266 23.43 -5.26 11.63
C PRO A 266 23.59 -5.79 10.20
N ALA A 267 23.64 -7.12 10.07
CA ALA A 267 23.52 -7.79 8.79
C ALA A 267 22.09 -8.31 8.66
N VAL A 268 21.29 -7.72 7.76
CA VAL A 268 19.87 -8.10 7.60
C VAL A 268 19.66 -8.90 6.34
N ARG A 269 18.92 -10.00 6.46
CA ARG A 269 18.47 -10.83 5.34
C ARG A 269 16.97 -11.07 5.41
N TYR A 270 16.34 -11.13 4.25
CA TYR A 270 14.98 -11.66 4.12
C TYR A 270 14.99 -13.17 4.35
N GLN A 271 13.97 -13.70 5.01
CA GLN A 271 13.80 -15.14 5.18
C GLN A 271 12.64 -15.67 4.31
N ASP A 272 11.41 -15.33 4.65
CA ASP A 272 10.14 -15.71 3.99
C ASP A 272 9.04 -14.83 4.58
N LYS A 273 7.81 -14.81 4.03
CA LYS A 273 6.61 -14.24 4.70
C LYS A 273 6.75 -12.87 5.37
N PHE A 274 7.47 -11.95 4.73
CA PHE A 274 7.78 -10.62 5.30
C PHE A 274 8.56 -10.66 6.63
N LEU A 275 9.16 -11.81 6.95
CA LEU A 275 10.07 -12.09 8.04
C LEU A 275 11.50 -11.75 7.62
N PHE A 276 12.20 -11.04 8.49
CA PHE A 276 13.57 -10.63 8.32
C PHE A 276 14.40 -11.10 9.51
N VAL A 277 15.67 -11.39 9.23
CA VAL A 277 16.63 -11.83 10.23
C VAL A 277 17.76 -10.82 10.29
N VAL A 278 18.04 -10.33 11.50
CA VAL A 278 19.27 -9.61 11.83
C VAL A 278 20.26 -10.59 12.44
N SER A 279 21.46 -10.69 11.87
CA SER A 279 22.54 -11.48 12.44
C SER A 279 23.59 -10.57 13.09
N ASN A 280 24.12 -10.97 14.26
CA ASN A 280 25.25 -10.29 14.89
C ASN A 280 26.61 -10.86 14.45
N GLY A 281 27.70 -10.24 14.90
CA GLY A 281 29.06 -10.66 14.56
C GLY A 281 29.48 -12.03 15.12
N GLN A 282 28.66 -12.63 15.99
CA GLN A 282 28.87 -13.94 16.61
C GLN A 282 28.05 -15.05 15.91
N GLY A 283 27.22 -14.68 14.92
CA GLY A 283 26.33 -15.60 14.21
C GLY A 283 25.03 -15.90 14.95
N GLU A 284 24.70 -15.15 16.00
CA GLU A 284 23.36 -15.19 16.60
C GLU A 284 22.37 -14.43 15.69
N GLU A 285 21.14 -14.90 15.69
CA GLU A 285 20.08 -14.39 14.81
C GLU A 285 18.90 -13.91 15.62
N HIS A 286 18.35 -12.76 15.23
CA HIS A 286 17.14 -12.16 15.77
C HIS A 286 16.12 -11.98 14.65
N LEU A 287 14.87 -12.34 14.89
CA LEU A 287 13.80 -12.28 13.89
C LEU A 287 12.84 -11.14 14.19
N PHE A 288 12.42 -10.46 13.13
CA PHE A 288 11.34 -9.48 13.17
C PHE A 288 10.52 -9.56 11.88
N GLN A 289 9.29 -9.07 11.92
CA GLN A 289 8.32 -9.21 10.86
C GLN A 289 7.82 -7.84 10.41
N ILE A 290 7.69 -7.65 9.11
CA ILE A 290 6.86 -6.58 8.54
C ILE A 290 5.42 -7.07 8.57
N VAL A 291 4.57 -6.40 9.34
CA VAL A 291 3.12 -6.64 9.35
C VAL A 291 2.45 -5.67 8.40
N TYR A 292 1.37 -6.08 7.75
CA TYR A 292 0.66 -5.25 6.79
C TYR A 292 -0.84 -5.54 6.83
N GLY A 293 -1.63 -4.55 6.41
CA GLY A 293 -3.10 -4.63 6.37
C GLY A 293 -3.69 -3.25 6.12
N ASP A 294 -4.88 -3.17 5.51
CA ASP A 294 -5.61 -1.92 5.26
C ASP A 294 -4.79 -0.80 4.59
N GLY A 295 -3.81 -1.20 3.77
CA GLY A 295 -2.88 -0.27 3.12
C GLY A 295 -1.75 0.29 3.96
N LEU A 296 -1.65 -0.14 5.22
CA LEU A 296 -0.58 0.21 6.15
C LEU A 296 0.46 -0.91 6.25
N MET A 297 1.67 -0.53 6.70
CA MET A 297 2.77 -1.44 7.04
C MET A 297 3.33 -1.05 8.41
N GLY A 298 3.74 -2.04 9.18
CA GLY A 298 4.31 -1.90 10.52
C GLY A 298 5.43 -2.90 10.76
N ILE A 299 6.12 -2.79 11.90
CA ILE A 299 7.11 -3.77 12.35
C ILE A 299 6.63 -4.43 13.63
N ARG A 300 6.67 -5.76 13.63
CA ARG A 300 6.53 -6.60 14.82
C ARG A 300 7.92 -7.16 15.16
N ASP A 301 8.40 -6.83 16.34
CA ASP A 301 9.73 -7.21 16.82
C ASP A 301 9.68 -7.46 18.33
N GLU A 302 10.25 -8.57 18.79
CA GLU A 302 10.32 -8.93 20.22
C GLU A 302 11.15 -7.92 21.05
N PHE A 303 12.06 -7.19 20.41
CA PHE A 303 12.82 -6.12 21.06
C PHE A 303 12.02 -4.85 21.30
N ILE A 304 10.81 -4.72 20.72
CA ILE A 304 9.90 -3.61 21.01
C ILE A 304 9.06 -3.98 22.24
N PRO A 305 9.18 -3.26 23.37
CA PRO A 305 8.36 -3.52 24.55
C PRO A 305 6.87 -3.28 24.30
N GLU A 306 6.02 -4.01 25.01
CA GLU A 306 4.58 -3.69 25.08
C GLU A 306 4.36 -2.36 25.82
N PHE A 307 3.42 -1.53 25.33
CA PHE A 307 3.07 -0.23 25.91
C PHE A 307 1.60 0.12 25.71
#